data_AF-D7GNL8-F1
#
_entry.id   AF-D7GNL8-F1
#
_cell.length_a   1.000
_cell.length_b   1.000
_cell.length_c   1.000
_cell.angle_alpha   90.00
_cell.angle_beta   90.00
_cell.angle_gamma   90.00
#
_symmetry.space_group_name_H-M   'P 1'
#
loop_
_entity.id
_entity.type
_entity.pdbx_description
1 polymer ?
#
loop_
_entity_poly.entity_id
_entity_poly.type
_entity_poly.pdbx_seq_one_letter_code
_entity_poly.pdbx_strand_id
1 'polypeptide(L)'
;VDFERGEFVKFDVYVNDEGDQSLRGPDKAEFAGSFVNVPHRSRTERKARLTLAINELLDNLEAEGDDSLVVTLVPRSGKNPVNIGGVKIEYANE
;
A
#
# COMPACT_ATOMS: atom_id res chain seq x y z
N VAL A 1 -2.51 -9.37 -3.14
CA VAL A 1 -2.09 -8.70 -4.40
C VAL A 1 -1.78 -9.76 -5.42
N ASP A 2 -2.53 -9.78 -6.52
CA ASP A 2 -2.31 -10.69 -7.66
C ASP A 2 -1.83 -9.87 -8.86
N PHE A 3 -0.73 -10.29 -9.49
CA PHE A 3 -0.03 -9.55 -10.54
C PHE A 3 0.89 -10.47 -11.36
N GLU A 4 1.39 -9.97 -12.49
CA GLU A 4 2.38 -10.67 -13.30
C GLU A 4 3.82 -10.44 -12.78
N ARG A 5 4.46 -11.48 -12.23
CA ARG A 5 5.82 -11.39 -11.63
C ARG A 5 6.92 -11.01 -12.61
N GLY A 6 6.71 -11.25 -13.91
CA GLY A 6 7.64 -10.86 -14.97
C GLY A 6 7.62 -9.36 -15.28
N GLU A 7 6.66 -8.61 -14.72
CA GLU A 7 6.50 -7.18 -14.94
C GLU A 7 6.89 -6.39 -13.71
N PHE A 8 7.39 -5.18 -13.93
CA PHE A 8 7.65 -4.25 -12.85
C PHE A 8 6.32 -3.68 -12.37
N VAL A 9 6.03 -3.84 -11.09
CA VAL A 9 4.78 -3.36 -10.48
C VAL A 9 5.14 -2.50 -9.29
N LYS A 10 4.57 -1.30 -9.23
CA LYS A 10 4.67 -0.42 -8.08
C LYS A 10 3.34 0.28 -7.82
N PHE A 11 2.92 0.27 -6.57
CA PHE A 11 1.91 1.19 -6.07
C PHE A 11 2.27 1.66 -4.67
N ASP A 12 1.89 2.89 -4.37
CA ASP A 12 2.08 3.51 -3.07
C ASP A 12 0.76 3.44 -2.28
N VAL A 13 0.88 3.39 -0.96
CA VAL A 13 -0.23 3.30 -0.02
C VAL A 13 -0.21 4.53 0.86
N TYR A 14 -1.33 5.23 0.92
CA TYR A 14 -1.54 6.36 1.79
C TYR A 14 -2.76 6.12 2.68
N VAL A 15 -2.79 6.77 3.84
CA VAL A 15 -3.89 6.73 4.80
C VAL A 15 -4.34 8.17 5.08
N ASN A 16 -5.65 8.40 5.03
CA ASN A 16 -6.29 9.71 5.20
C ASN A 16 -5.73 10.82 4.29
N ASP A 17 -5.24 10.46 3.11
CA ASP A 17 -4.78 11.41 2.09
C ASP A 17 -5.95 12.23 1.52
N GLU A 18 -5.85 13.57 1.59
CA GLU A 18 -6.87 14.52 1.14
C GLU A 18 -7.03 14.60 -0.39
N GLY A 19 -6.20 13.88 -1.15
CA GLY A 19 -6.39 13.66 -2.58
C GLY A 19 -5.64 14.63 -3.50
N ASP A 20 -4.85 15.57 -2.97
CA ASP A 20 -3.96 16.38 -3.79
C ASP A 20 -2.72 15.57 -4.20
N GLN A 21 -2.70 15.13 -5.46
CA GLN A 21 -1.58 14.35 -6.00
C GLN A 21 -0.24 15.09 -5.94
N SER A 22 -0.23 16.43 -5.95
CA SER A 22 0.99 17.24 -5.86
C SER A 22 1.61 17.20 -4.46
N LEU A 23 0.81 16.83 -3.44
CA LEU A 23 1.23 16.71 -2.07
C LEU A 23 1.65 15.28 -1.71
N ARG A 24 1.67 14.32 -2.63
CA ARG A 24 2.00 12.92 -2.34
C ARG A 24 3.50 12.63 -2.46
N GLY A 25 4.11 12.15 -1.38
CA GLY A 25 5.52 11.74 -1.35
C GLY A 25 5.86 10.94 -0.09
N PRO A 26 7.04 10.32 -0.03
CA PRO A 26 7.50 9.60 1.16
C PRO A 26 7.81 10.52 2.36
N ASP A 27 7.86 11.83 2.13
CA ASP A 27 8.06 12.88 3.13
C ASP A 27 6.77 13.31 3.85
N LYS A 28 5.64 12.64 3.58
CA LYS A 28 4.32 13.01 4.06
C LYS A 28 3.84 12.07 5.16
N ALA A 29 3.13 12.61 6.14
CA ALA A 29 2.62 11.84 7.28
C ALA A 29 1.62 10.76 6.84
N GLU A 30 0.89 11.01 5.76
CA GLU A 30 -0.11 10.12 5.18
C GLU A 30 0.53 8.92 4.45
N PHE A 31 1.83 8.95 4.15
CA PHE A 31 2.49 7.88 3.42
C PHE A 31 2.75 6.66 4.30
N ALA A 32 2.06 5.56 4.02
CA ALA A 32 2.19 4.32 4.77
C ALA A 32 3.26 3.37 4.20
N GLY A 33 3.54 3.44 2.90
CA GLY A 33 4.55 2.62 2.25
C GLY A 33 4.27 2.31 0.78
N SER A 34 5.07 1.39 0.21
CA SER A 34 4.94 0.97 -1.18
C SER A 34 4.97 -0.55 -1.32
N PHE A 35 4.19 -1.07 -2.25
CA PHE A 35 4.41 -2.39 -2.81
C PHE A 35 5.31 -2.27 -4.05
N VAL A 36 6.34 -3.10 -4.14
CA VAL A 36 7.22 -3.17 -5.31
C VAL A 36 7.47 -4.62 -5.70
N ASN A 37 7.22 -4.95 -6.97
CA ASN A 37 7.73 -6.16 -7.61
C ASN A 37 8.80 -5.79 -8.63
N VAL A 38 9.98 -6.39 -8.47
CA VAL A 38 11.03 -6.36 -9.49
C VAL A 38 10.87 -7.58 -10.40
N PRO A 39 10.89 -7.42 -11.74
CA PRO A 39 10.80 -8.54 -12.67
C PRO A 39 11.79 -9.67 -12.37
N HIS A 40 11.29 -10.90 -12.21
CA HIS A 40 12.12 -12.08 -12.04
C HIS A 40 11.45 -13.34 -12.60
N ARG A 41 12.25 -14.33 -13.00
CA ARG A 41 11.75 -15.64 -13.44
C ARG A 41 11.28 -16.44 -12.22
N SER A 42 10.01 -16.82 -12.19
CA SER A 42 9.43 -17.65 -11.12
C SER A 42 8.56 -18.77 -11.70
N ARG A 43 8.60 -19.95 -11.08
CA ARG A 43 7.76 -21.12 -11.41
C ARG A 43 6.50 -21.21 -10.53
N THR A 44 6.32 -20.32 -9.56
CA THR A 44 5.31 -20.42 -8.47
C THR A 44 4.39 -19.21 -8.42
N GLU A 45 3.27 -19.36 -7.70
CA GLU A 45 2.07 -18.51 -7.70
C GLU A 45 2.27 -16.98 -7.60
N ARG A 46 1.31 -16.28 -8.23
CA ARG A 46 1.25 -14.84 -8.52
C ARG A 46 0.80 -13.95 -7.35
N LYS A 47 0.63 -14.51 -6.15
CA LYS A 47 0.05 -13.80 -5.00
C LYS A 47 1.13 -13.30 -4.05
N ALA A 48 1.02 -12.04 -3.66
CA ALA A 48 1.79 -11.42 -2.59
C ALA A 48 0.87 -10.73 -1.58
N ARG A 49 1.38 -10.47 -0.38
CA ARG A 49 0.75 -9.70 0.68
C ARG A 49 1.68 -8.56 1.10
N LEU A 50 1.12 -7.37 1.28
CA LEU A 50 1.80 -6.23 1.90
C LEU A 50 1.20 -6.05 3.30
N THR A 51 2.05 -5.91 4.30
CA THR A 51 1.67 -5.57 5.68
C THR A 51 2.48 -4.34 6.06
N LEU A 52 1.81 -3.31 6.56
CA LEU A 52 2.42 -2.03 6.96
C LEU A 52 2.07 -1.80 8.43
N ALA A 53 3.06 -1.46 9.24
CA ALA A 53 2.81 -0.97 10.59
C ALA A 53 2.33 0.48 10.48
N ILE A 54 1.23 0.80 11.13
CA ILE A 54 0.60 2.12 11.01
C ILE A 54 0.47 2.87 12.34
N ASN A 55 0.93 2.32 13.48
CA ASN A 55 0.78 2.98 14.79
C ASN A 55 1.35 4.41 14.80
N GLU A 56 2.61 4.58 14.40
CA GLU A 56 3.24 5.91 14.31
C GLU A 56 2.54 6.82 13.29
N LEU A 57 1.99 6.24 12.22
CA LEU A 57 1.24 6.98 11.23
C LEU A 57 -0.08 7.49 11.82
N LEU A 58 -0.78 6.70 12.63
CA LEU A 58 -2.05 7.10 13.25
C LEU A 58 -1.84 8.22 14.28
N ASP A 59 -0.76 8.14 15.07
CA ASP A 59 -0.38 9.20 16.03
C ASP A 59 -0.09 10.52 15.29
N ASN A 60 0.75 10.47 14.24
CA ASN A 60 1.10 11.65 13.45
C ASN A 60 -0.10 12.31 12.74
N LEU A 61 -1.13 11.52 12.41
CA LEU A 61 -2.36 12.00 11.78
C LEU A 61 -3.47 12.33 12.79
N GLU A 62 -3.19 12.19 14.10
CA GLU A 62 -4.16 12.34 15.19
C GLU A 62 -5.43 11.48 15.00
N ALA A 63 -5.29 10.30 14.38
CA ALA A 63 -6.37 9.43 13.92
C ALA A 63 -6.56 8.15 14.77
N GLU A 64 -5.93 8.06 15.94
CA GLU A 64 -6.01 6.86 16.81
C GLU A 64 -7.43 6.57 17.34
N GLY A 65 -8.26 7.61 17.44
CA GLY A 65 -9.64 7.52 17.92
C GLY A 65 -10.68 7.29 16.83
N ASP A 66 -10.28 7.24 15.56
CA ASP A 66 -11.21 7.10 14.45
C ASP A 66 -11.68 5.64 14.29
N ASP A 67 -12.99 5.45 14.12
CA ASP A 67 -13.60 4.12 13.91
C ASP A 67 -13.19 3.51 12.55
N SER A 68 -12.80 4.35 11.58
CA SER A 68 -12.43 3.93 10.23
C SER A 68 -11.48 4.90 9.57
N LEU A 69 -10.66 4.41 8.65
CA LEU A 69 -9.66 5.19 7.92
C LEU A 69 -9.87 5.08 6.41
N VAL A 70 -9.48 6.10 5.66
CA VAL A 70 -9.47 6.07 4.20
C VAL A 70 -8.12 5.58 3.72
N VAL A 71 -8.10 4.47 2.98
CA VAL A 71 -6.86 3.94 2.38
C VAL A 71 -6.83 4.28 0.89
N THR A 72 -5.81 5.00 0.47
CA THR A 72 -5.59 5.40 -0.91
C THR A 72 -4.46 4.57 -1.52
N LEU A 73 -4.80 3.77 -2.54
CA LEU A 73 -3.83 3.00 -3.32
C LEU A 73 -3.51 3.74 -4.61
N VAL A 74 -2.25 4.10 -4.82
CA VAL A 74 -1.81 4.91 -5.97
C VAL A 74 -0.94 4.06 -6.89
N PRO A 75 -1.47 3.58 -8.04
CA PRO A 75 -0.66 2.92 -9.06
C PRO A 75 0.44 3.86 -9.56
N ARG A 76 1.69 3.40 -9.52
CA ARG A 76 2.85 4.16 -10.02
C ARG A 76 3.45 3.53 -11.26
N SER A 77 3.45 2.21 -11.35
CA SER A 77 4.03 1.49 -12.49
C SER A 77 3.42 0.09 -12.63
N GLY A 78 3.34 -0.37 -13.87
CA GLY A 78 2.78 -1.67 -14.23
C GLY A 78 2.08 -1.57 -15.57
N LYS A 79 2.39 -2.48 -16.50
CA LYS A 79 1.70 -2.55 -17.80
C LYS A 79 0.37 -3.28 -17.71
N ASN A 80 0.29 -4.25 -16.79
CA ASN A 80 -0.85 -5.12 -16.61
C ASN A 80 -1.60 -4.79 -15.31
N PRO A 81 -2.91 -5.06 -15.26
CA PRO A 81 -3.71 -4.83 -14.07
C PRO A 81 -3.16 -5.57 -12.85
N VAL A 82 -3.24 -4.91 -11.69
CA VAL A 82 -2.97 -5.49 -10.38
C VAL A 82 -4.30 -5.68 -9.67
N ASN A 83 -4.57 -6.88 -9.19
CA ASN A 83 -5.80 -7.17 -8.45
C ASN A 83 -5.53 -7.17 -6.94
N ILE A 84 -6.28 -6.33 -6.23
CA ILE A 84 -6.25 -6.24 -4.77
C ILE A 84 -7.43 -7.05 -4.23
N GLY A 85 -7.13 -8.20 -3.62
CA GLY A 85 -8.17 -9.10 -3.09
C GLY A 85 -8.85 -8.62 -1.81
N GLY A 86 -8.30 -7.60 -1.15
CA GLY A 86 -8.85 -7.03 0.07
C GLY A 86 -7.81 -6.19 0.81
N VAL A 87 -8.31 -5.31 1.68
CA VAL A 87 -7.54 -4.48 2.61
C VAL A 87 -8.19 -4.66 3.97
N LYS A 88 -7.37 -4.88 5.01
CA LYS A 88 -7.83 -4.99 6.39
C LYS A 88 -6.75 -4.46 7.34
N ILE A 89 -7.20 -3.99 8.50
CA ILE A 89 -6.35 -3.62 9.62
C ILE A 89 -6.57 -4.67 10.70
N GLU A 90 -5.48 -5.14 11.30
CA GLU A 90 -5.50 -6.12 12.38
C GLU A 90 -4.35 -5.85 13.33
N TYR A 91 -4.52 -6.20 14.60
CA TYR A 91 -3.41 -6.23 15.54
C TYR A 91 -2.41 -7.30 15.12
N ALA A 92 -1.12 -6.99 15.17
CA ALA A 92 -0.08 -7.99 14.98
C ALA A 92 -0.14 -8.98 16.15
N ASN A 93 -0.10 -10.27 15.84
CA ASN A 93 0.06 -11.29 16.87
C ASN A 93 1.53 -11.29 17.33
N GLU A 94 1.75 -11.42 18.64
CA GLU A 94 3.07 -11.70 19.22
C GLU A 94 3.65 -13.05 18.74
#